data_AF-A0A3A3GJG1-F1
#
_entry.id   AF-A0A3A3GJG1-F1
#
_cell.length_a   1.000
_cell.length_b   1.000
_cell.length_c   1.000
_cell.angle_alpha   90.00
_cell.angle_beta   90.00
_cell.angle_gamma   90.00
#
_symmetry.space_group_name_H-M   'P 1'
#
loop_
_entity.id
_entity.type
_entity.pdbx_description
1 polymer ?
#
loop_
_entity_poly.entity_id
_entity_poly.type
_entity_poly.pdbx_seq_one_letter_code
_entity_poly.pdbx_strand_id
1 'polypeptide(L)'
;MLIPGFDEFELDLERAFKRDLPPFIESVGAAPLTYVNIATIPVKRNGVYLLLQDDNVMYVGKTDSQAGFQNRLTRHAIHIQHRKNLDPHSISFKAISIPVFKNADLEGMLIQHFEAPWNYSGFGSNDPGRKRDTQEPANFDKQYPIDIDIPLALVPEKTVRCYELLRILSVNLPYTFRFEKKEYQEELDIPITIPHENMTVRDLLLLILKNLPEGKWQATVLLGRVILYREIKNYPFHQLIIRS
;
A
#
# COMPACT_ATOMS: atom_id res chain seq x y z
N MET A 1 24.35 43.05 -23.78
CA MET A 1 24.71 44.46 -23.57
C MET A 1 24.92 44.60 -22.06
N LEU A 2 26.14 44.88 -21.60
CA LEU A 2 26.41 45.04 -20.16
C LEU A 2 25.78 46.34 -19.69
N ILE A 3 24.88 46.27 -18.71
CA ILE A 3 24.26 47.44 -18.08
C ILE A 3 25.09 47.78 -16.83
N PRO A 4 25.79 48.92 -16.80
CA PRO A 4 26.58 49.30 -15.62
C PRO A 4 25.72 49.36 -14.35
N GLY A 5 26.13 48.65 -13.30
CA GLY A 5 25.42 48.60 -12.01
C GLY A 5 24.29 47.56 -11.92
N PHE A 6 24.07 46.77 -12.98
CA PHE A 6 23.15 45.63 -12.98
C PHE A 6 23.90 44.35 -13.27
N ASP A 7 23.64 43.32 -12.49
CA ASP A 7 24.11 41.96 -12.70
C ASP A 7 23.01 40.99 -12.25
N GLU A 8 23.04 39.77 -12.78
CA GLU A 8 22.08 38.72 -12.44
C GLU A 8 22.75 37.69 -11.53
N PHE A 9 22.11 37.40 -10.40
CA PHE A 9 22.52 36.33 -9.50
C PHE A 9 21.56 35.15 -9.62
N GLU A 10 22.06 34.01 -10.08
CA GLU A 10 21.30 32.77 -10.19
C GLU A 10 21.70 31.81 -9.06
N LEU A 11 20.71 31.33 -8.30
CA LEU A 11 20.90 30.31 -7.27
C LEU A 11 20.46 28.95 -7.81
N ASP A 12 21.44 28.09 -8.12
CA ASP A 12 21.21 26.74 -8.64
C ASP A 12 20.84 25.77 -7.50
N LEU A 13 19.56 25.77 -7.14
CA LEU A 13 18.99 24.88 -6.12
C LEU A 13 19.11 23.40 -6.50
N GLU A 14 18.98 23.06 -7.78
CA GLU A 14 19.03 21.66 -8.23
C GLU A 14 20.41 21.06 -8.00
N ARG A 15 21.47 21.80 -8.36
CA ARG A 15 22.84 21.37 -8.10
C ARG A 15 23.15 21.30 -6.60
N ALA A 16 22.64 22.24 -5.80
CA ALA A 16 22.79 22.19 -4.35
C ALA A 16 22.12 20.93 -3.77
N PHE A 17 20.88 20.63 -4.18
CA PHE A 17 20.19 19.41 -3.73
C PHE A 17 20.91 18.13 -4.17
N LYS A 18 21.39 18.05 -5.41
CA LYS A 18 22.17 16.89 -5.91
C LYS A 18 23.43 16.65 -5.09
N ARG A 19 24.10 17.72 -4.67
CA ARG A 19 25.34 17.65 -3.89
C ARG A 19 25.08 17.35 -2.42
N ASP A 20 24.10 18.01 -1.81
CA ASP A 20 24.00 18.09 -0.35
C ASP A 20 22.90 17.19 0.23
N LEU A 21 21.83 16.89 -0.51
CA LEU A 21 20.69 16.16 0.02
C LEU A 21 20.96 14.66 0.25
N PRO A 22 21.57 13.91 -0.69
CA PRO A 22 21.89 12.51 -0.45
C PRO A 22 22.77 12.27 0.80
N PRO A 23 23.95 12.92 0.96
CA PRO A 23 24.78 12.70 2.14
C PRO A 23 24.10 13.17 3.43
N PHE A 24 23.25 14.20 3.35
CA PHE A 24 22.43 14.60 4.50
C PHE A 24 21.44 13.50 4.90
N ILE A 25 20.70 12.91 3.96
CA ILE A 25 19.77 11.80 4.25
C ILE A 25 20.52 10.60 4.81
N GLU A 26 21.69 10.26 4.27
CA GLU A 26 22.51 9.15 4.75
C GLU A 26 22.92 9.35 6.21
N SER A 27 23.25 10.60 6.61
CA SER A 27 23.61 10.95 7.99
C SER A 27 22.45 10.84 8.99
N VAL A 28 21.20 10.84 8.52
CA VAL A 28 20.03 10.72 9.39
C VAL A 28 19.82 9.26 9.79
N GLY A 29 19.66 9.03 11.10
CA GLY A 29 19.33 7.70 11.63
C GLY A 29 17.98 7.21 11.13
N ALA A 30 17.90 5.94 10.75
CA ALA A 30 16.64 5.32 10.37
C ALA A 30 15.82 4.96 11.62
N ALA A 31 14.50 5.02 11.49
CA ALA A 31 13.56 4.54 12.50
C ALA A 31 12.73 3.38 11.95
N PRO A 32 12.41 2.34 12.75
CA PRO A 32 11.52 1.26 12.31
C PRO A 32 10.18 1.81 11.77
N LEU A 33 9.65 1.23 10.69
CA LEU A 33 8.39 1.67 10.07
C LEU A 33 7.17 1.20 10.88
N THR A 34 6.97 1.81 12.04
CA THR A 34 5.88 1.52 12.98
C THR A 34 4.97 2.72 13.15
N TYR A 35 3.71 2.50 13.52
CA TYR A 35 2.76 3.58 13.81
C TYR A 35 3.26 4.52 14.91
N VAL A 36 3.95 3.99 15.91
CA VAL A 36 4.53 4.78 17.01
C VAL A 36 5.57 5.75 16.47
N ASN A 37 6.52 5.27 15.66
CA ASN A 37 7.55 6.12 15.07
C ASN A 37 7.00 7.09 14.02
N ILE A 38 5.96 6.71 13.29
CA ILE A 38 5.31 7.61 12.33
C ILE A 38 4.57 8.74 13.05
N ALA A 39 3.92 8.46 14.19
CA ALA A 39 3.17 9.45 14.95
C ALA A 39 4.05 10.54 15.59
N THR A 40 5.35 10.29 15.80
CA THR A 40 6.28 11.31 16.32
C THR A 40 6.71 12.34 15.28
N ILE A 41 6.48 12.08 13.99
CA ILE A 41 6.83 13.01 12.91
C ILE A 41 5.94 14.27 13.02
N PRO A 42 6.50 15.49 12.98
CA PRO A 42 5.68 16.70 13.05
C PRO A 42 4.62 16.77 11.93
N VAL A 43 3.39 17.12 12.32
CA VAL A 43 2.25 17.23 11.39
C VAL A 43 2.48 18.32 10.33
N LYS A 44 1.85 18.16 9.16
CA LYS A 44 1.86 19.12 8.05
C LYS A 44 3.27 19.46 7.49
N ARG A 45 4.27 18.62 7.77
CA ARG A 45 5.58 18.71 7.13
C ARG A 45 5.57 17.93 5.82
N ASN A 46 6.19 18.54 4.81
CA ASN A 46 6.37 17.97 3.48
C ASN A 46 7.86 17.82 3.18
N GLY A 47 8.17 16.88 2.29
CA GLY A 47 9.51 16.65 1.78
C GLY A 47 9.62 15.25 1.17
N VAL A 48 10.77 14.61 1.41
CA VAL A 48 11.10 13.27 0.89
C VAL A 48 11.27 12.27 2.03
N TYR A 49 11.00 11.01 1.75
CA TYR A 49 11.27 9.90 2.66
C TYR A 49 11.87 8.73 1.89
N LEU A 50 12.65 7.93 2.60
CA LEU A 50 13.16 6.64 2.15
C LEU A 50 12.50 5.54 2.95
N LEU A 51 12.21 4.41 2.30
CA LEU A 51 12.03 3.12 2.98
C LEU A 51 13.29 2.29 2.75
N LEU A 52 13.76 1.66 3.82
CA LEU A 52 14.95 0.84 3.80
C LEU A 52 14.60 -0.57 4.27
N GLN A 53 15.23 -1.57 3.66
CA GLN A 53 15.22 -2.95 4.11
C GLN A 53 16.67 -3.35 4.44
N ASP A 54 16.94 -3.66 5.70
CA ASP A 54 18.30 -4.00 6.16
C ASP A 54 19.35 -2.96 5.69
N ASP A 55 19.05 -1.68 5.94
CA ASP A 55 19.82 -0.49 5.54
C ASP A 55 19.95 -0.22 4.02
N ASN A 56 19.41 -1.07 3.15
CA ASN A 56 19.35 -0.83 1.71
C ASN A 56 18.13 0.02 1.36
N VAL A 57 18.31 1.07 0.56
CA VAL A 57 17.20 1.94 0.14
C VAL A 57 16.33 1.20 -0.88
N MET A 58 15.12 0.84 -0.48
CA MET A 58 14.18 0.09 -1.31
C MET A 58 13.24 1.01 -2.08
N TYR A 59 12.83 2.13 -1.46
CA TYR A 59 11.87 3.05 -2.03
C TYR A 59 12.18 4.50 -1.64
N VAL A 60 12.08 5.39 -2.61
CA VAL A 60 12.08 6.84 -2.41
C VAL A 60 10.66 7.34 -2.63
N GLY A 61 10.14 8.16 -1.73
CA GLY A 61 8.85 8.81 -1.94
C GLY A 61 8.87 10.26 -1.53
N LYS A 62 7.89 11.00 -2.06
CA LYS A 62 7.58 12.35 -1.60
C LYS A 62 6.19 12.44 -0.99
N THR A 63 6.01 13.45 -0.15
CA THR A 63 4.69 13.85 0.34
C THR A 63 4.12 14.93 -0.58
N ASP A 64 2.84 14.83 -0.91
CA ASP A 64 2.11 15.98 -1.46
C ASP A 64 1.72 16.96 -0.33
N SER A 65 1.35 18.19 -0.71
CA SER A 65 1.04 19.27 0.22
C SER A 65 -0.18 19.02 1.11
N GLN A 66 -0.97 17.98 0.83
CA GLN A 66 -2.24 17.67 1.49
C GLN A 66 -2.10 16.50 2.47
N ALA A 67 -1.25 15.51 2.18
CA ALA A 67 -1.20 14.26 2.92
C ALA A 67 -0.04 14.19 3.95
N GLY A 68 1.05 14.94 3.79
CA GLY A 68 2.20 14.92 4.73
C GLY A 68 2.84 13.54 4.93
N PHE A 69 3.86 13.47 5.79
CA PHE A 69 4.61 12.22 6.03
C PHE A 69 3.76 11.13 6.67
N GLN A 70 2.97 11.48 7.69
CA GLN A 70 2.23 10.52 8.50
C GLN A 70 1.29 9.65 7.65
N ASN A 71 0.52 10.25 6.74
CA ASN A 71 -0.44 9.50 5.92
C ASN A 71 0.28 8.57 4.92
N ARG A 72 1.35 9.03 4.28
CA ARG A 72 2.07 8.23 3.27
C ARG A 72 2.84 7.07 3.91
N LEU A 73 3.57 7.34 4.98
CA LEU A 73 4.29 6.29 5.71
C LEU A 73 3.33 5.29 6.36
N THR A 74 2.19 5.75 6.90
CA THR A 74 1.15 4.86 7.43
C THR A 74 0.61 3.92 6.35
N ARG A 75 0.31 4.46 5.16
CA ARG A 75 -0.12 3.61 4.02
C ARG A 75 0.91 2.55 3.68
N HIS A 76 2.20 2.90 3.65
CA HIS A 76 3.27 1.94 3.38
C HIS A 76 3.44 0.92 4.49
N ALA A 77 3.37 1.35 5.76
CA ALA A 77 3.42 0.48 6.93
C ALA A 77 2.31 -0.58 6.92
N ILE A 78 1.11 -0.21 6.45
CA ILE A 78 -0.01 -1.13 6.21
C ILE A 78 0.30 -2.04 5.01
N HIS A 79 0.73 -1.48 3.89
CA HIS A 79 0.88 -2.17 2.61
C HIS A 79 1.87 -3.34 2.62
N ILE A 80 2.89 -3.26 3.48
CA ILE A 80 3.91 -4.30 3.66
C ILE A 80 3.46 -5.44 4.59
N GLN A 81 2.38 -5.26 5.36
CA GLN A 81 1.87 -6.32 6.24
C GLN A 81 1.21 -7.43 5.41
N HIS A 82 1.24 -8.65 5.95
CA HIS A 82 0.61 -9.83 5.38
C HIS A 82 1.03 -10.07 3.92
N ARG A 83 2.33 -9.97 3.69
CA ARG A 83 2.99 -10.22 2.42
C ARG A 83 3.92 -11.41 2.60
N LYS A 84 3.92 -12.33 1.63
CA LYS A 84 4.90 -13.42 1.60
C LYS A 84 6.27 -12.83 1.26
N ASN A 85 7.32 -13.41 1.82
CA ASN A 85 8.72 -13.04 1.58
C ASN A 85 9.09 -11.60 2.00
N LEU A 86 8.25 -10.92 2.79
CA LEU A 86 8.53 -9.58 3.31
C LEU A 86 8.23 -9.55 4.80
N ASP A 87 9.27 -9.40 5.62
CA ASP A 87 9.11 -9.14 7.05
C ASP A 87 8.96 -7.64 7.29
N PRO A 88 7.80 -7.15 7.78
CA PRO A 88 7.62 -5.74 8.08
C PRO A 88 8.61 -5.19 9.11
N HIS A 89 9.17 -6.02 10.00
CA HIS A 89 10.13 -5.59 11.02
C HIS A 89 11.51 -5.26 10.43
N SER A 90 11.82 -5.78 9.24
CA SER A 90 13.04 -5.43 8.49
C SER A 90 12.96 -4.04 7.83
N ILE A 91 11.78 -3.40 7.84
CA ILE A 91 11.55 -2.14 7.15
C ILE A 91 11.71 -0.95 8.11
N SER A 92 12.57 -0.02 7.73
CA SER A 92 12.77 1.26 8.40
C SER A 92 12.52 2.43 7.45
N PHE A 93 12.46 3.64 7.99
CA PHE A 93 12.32 4.85 7.19
C PHE A 93 13.25 5.96 7.65
N LYS A 94 13.55 6.86 6.71
CA LYS A 94 14.13 8.19 6.94
C LYS A 94 13.18 9.23 6.34
N ALA A 95 12.92 10.34 7.00
CA ALA A 95 12.02 11.38 6.50
C ALA A 95 12.61 12.78 6.71
N ILE A 96 12.79 13.53 5.62
CA ILE A 96 13.40 14.86 5.63
C ILE A 96 12.39 15.89 5.16
N SER A 97 12.05 16.85 6.03
CA SER A 97 11.19 17.96 5.64
C SER A 97 11.97 19.00 4.82
N ILE A 98 11.44 19.35 3.66
CA ILE A 98 12.02 20.33 2.73
C ILE A 98 10.94 21.38 2.43
N PRO A 99 11.00 22.58 3.02
CA PRO A 99 9.96 23.60 2.86
C PRO A 99 9.83 24.17 1.43
N VAL A 100 10.93 24.20 0.67
CA VAL A 100 11.02 24.83 -0.66
C VAL A 100 11.03 23.74 -1.74
N PHE A 101 9.89 23.05 -1.91
CA PHE A 101 9.83 21.81 -2.72
C PHE A 101 9.23 21.99 -4.13
N LYS A 102 8.49 23.07 -4.39
CA LYS A 102 7.46 23.04 -5.44
C LYS A 102 7.98 22.83 -6.88
N ASN A 103 9.23 23.18 -7.17
CA ASN A 103 9.73 23.22 -8.54
C ASN A 103 10.92 22.29 -8.83
N ALA A 104 11.47 21.58 -7.84
CA ALA A 104 12.62 20.67 -8.03
C ALA A 104 12.17 19.21 -8.03
N ASP A 105 12.65 18.40 -8.97
CA ASP A 105 12.39 16.95 -9.01
C ASP A 105 13.31 16.17 -8.05
N LEU A 106 13.09 16.39 -6.75
CA LEU A 106 13.88 15.75 -5.70
C LEU A 106 13.64 14.25 -5.61
N GLU A 107 12.45 13.79 -5.94
CA GLU A 107 12.12 12.37 -5.95
C GLU A 107 12.87 11.64 -7.08
N GLY A 108 12.77 12.12 -8.33
CA GLY A 108 13.51 11.53 -9.45
C GLY A 108 15.01 11.52 -9.22
N MET A 109 15.56 12.62 -8.70
CA MET A 109 16.97 12.73 -8.34
C MET A 109 17.42 11.67 -7.32
N LEU A 110 16.66 11.50 -6.23
CA LEU A 110 16.98 10.53 -5.19
C LEU A 110 16.77 9.08 -5.65
N ILE A 111 15.76 8.82 -6.50
CA ILE A 111 15.57 7.50 -7.12
C ILE A 111 16.80 7.12 -7.94
N GLN A 112 17.32 8.07 -8.74
CA GLN A 112 18.51 7.83 -9.53
C GLN A 112 19.75 7.63 -8.65
N HIS A 113 19.89 8.40 -7.58
CA HIS A 113 21.04 8.29 -6.68
C HIS A 113 21.08 6.95 -5.92
N PHE A 114 19.94 6.50 -5.40
CA PHE A 114 19.86 5.29 -4.58
C PHE A 114 19.51 4.02 -5.35
N GLU A 115 19.18 4.13 -6.64
CA GLU A 115 18.75 3.01 -7.49
C GLU A 115 17.61 2.18 -6.87
N ALA A 116 16.69 2.86 -6.21
CA ALA A 116 15.68 2.24 -5.34
C ALA A 116 14.73 1.30 -6.12
N PRO A 117 14.77 -0.02 -5.90
CA PRO A 117 14.12 -1.01 -6.77
C PRO A 117 12.59 -0.94 -6.73
N TRP A 118 11.97 -0.48 -5.64
CA TRP A 118 10.52 -0.46 -5.53
C TRP A 118 9.86 0.67 -6.30
N ASN A 119 10.59 1.72 -6.69
CA ASN A 119 10.02 2.90 -7.34
C ASN A 119 9.34 2.62 -8.68
N TYR A 120 9.86 1.68 -9.46
CA TYR A 120 9.29 1.26 -10.74
C TYR A 120 8.66 -0.14 -10.70
N SER A 121 8.59 -0.74 -9.52
CA SER A 121 8.05 -2.09 -9.32
C SER A 121 6.52 -2.14 -9.20
N GLY A 122 5.89 -0.98 -8.95
CA GLY A 122 4.47 -0.85 -8.64
C GLY A 122 4.12 -0.79 -7.15
N PHE A 123 5.10 -0.79 -6.25
CA PHE A 123 4.90 -0.63 -4.80
C PHE A 123 4.06 0.60 -4.41
N GLY A 124 4.34 1.75 -5.04
CA GLY A 124 3.61 3.01 -4.78
C GLY A 124 2.29 3.18 -5.56
N SER A 125 1.90 2.19 -6.37
CA SER A 125 0.73 2.28 -7.24
C SER A 125 -0.58 2.19 -6.47
N ASN A 126 -1.60 2.93 -6.92
CA ASN A 126 -2.96 2.83 -6.38
C ASN A 126 -3.71 1.64 -7.01
N ASP A 127 -4.82 1.25 -6.37
CA ASP A 127 -5.74 0.25 -6.92
C ASP A 127 -6.21 0.64 -8.34
N PRO A 128 -6.05 -0.24 -9.34
CA PRO A 128 -6.40 0.09 -10.72
C PRO A 128 -7.92 0.02 -10.98
N GLY A 129 -8.73 -0.49 -10.04
CA GLY A 129 -10.17 -0.66 -10.23
C GLY A 129 -10.56 -1.90 -11.05
N ARG A 130 -11.84 -2.31 -10.95
CA ARG A 130 -12.40 -3.57 -11.49
C ARG A 130 -12.06 -3.84 -12.96
N LYS A 131 -12.05 -2.81 -13.81
CA LYS A 131 -11.81 -2.95 -15.26
C LYS A 131 -10.37 -3.39 -15.61
N ARG A 132 -9.47 -3.46 -14.63
CA ARG A 132 -8.05 -3.76 -14.81
C ARG A 132 -7.59 -5.02 -14.07
N ASP A 133 -8.52 -5.83 -13.58
CA ASP A 133 -8.21 -7.03 -12.77
C ASP A 133 -7.64 -8.21 -13.57
N THR A 134 -7.65 -8.13 -14.90
CA THR A 134 -7.00 -9.10 -15.79
C THR A 134 -5.62 -8.64 -16.25
N GLN A 135 -5.16 -7.45 -15.84
CA GLN A 135 -3.84 -6.95 -16.21
C GLN A 135 -2.75 -7.69 -15.46
N GLU A 136 -1.55 -7.67 -16.06
CA GLU A 136 -0.38 -8.25 -15.43
C GLU A 136 -0.10 -7.58 -14.07
N PRO A 137 0.16 -8.35 -13.01
CA PRO A 137 0.44 -7.80 -11.70
C PRO A 137 1.75 -7.01 -11.69
N ALA A 138 1.82 -6.03 -10.79
CA ALA A 138 3.03 -5.27 -10.51
C ALA A 138 4.18 -6.21 -10.12
N ASN A 139 5.42 -5.86 -10.50
CA ASN A 139 6.60 -6.64 -10.12
C ASN A 139 6.74 -6.77 -8.60
N PHE A 140 6.36 -5.73 -7.85
CA PHE A 140 6.28 -5.79 -6.39
C PHE A 140 5.35 -6.90 -5.91
N ASP A 141 4.12 -6.97 -6.43
CA ASP A 141 3.14 -7.99 -6.03
C ASP A 141 3.57 -9.40 -6.45
N LYS A 142 4.35 -9.54 -7.54
CA LYS A 142 4.94 -10.83 -7.93
C LYS A 142 6.00 -11.32 -6.94
N GLN A 143 6.84 -10.41 -6.43
CA GLN A 143 7.89 -10.74 -5.47
C GLN A 143 7.32 -10.95 -4.06
N TYR A 144 6.35 -10.12 -3.69
CA TYR A 144 5.73 -10.04 -2.37
C TYR A 144 4.20 -10.18 -2.48
N PRO A 145 3.69 -11.37 -2.85
CA PRO A 145 2.25 -11.56 -2.95
C PRO A 145 1.60 -11.50 -1.56
N ILE A 146 0.32 -11.13 -1.51
CA ILE A 146 -0.45 -11.13 -0.27
C ILE A 146 -0.56 -12.54 0.31
N ASP A 147 -0.57 -12.61 1.64
CA ASP A 147 -0.83 -13.82 2.40
C ASP A 147 -2.21 -13.76 3.06
N ILE A 148 -3.11 -14.61 2.58
CA ILE A 148 -4.49 -14.71 3.08
C ILE A 148 -4.61 -15.72 4.23
N ASP A 149 -3.52 -16.41 4.57
CA ASP A 149 -3.47 -17.50 5.54
C ASP A 149 -2.96 -17.04 6.92
N ILE A 150 -2.79 -15.72 7.09
CA ILE A 150 -2.45 -15.12 8.38
C ILE A 150 -3.73 -14.95 9.22
N PRO A 151 -3.76 -15.46 10.47
CA PRO A 151 -4.89 -15.29 11.38
C PRO A 151 -5.26 -13.82 11.63
N LEU A 152 -6.56 -13.51 11.59
CA LEU A 152 -7.06 -12.17 11.87
C LEU A 152 -7.67 -12.08 13.27
N ALA A 153 -7.07 -11.26 14.15
CA ALA A 153 -7.66 -10.92 15.45
C ALA A 153 -8.86 -9.94 15.35
N LEU A 154 -9.35 -9.66 14.13
CA LEU A 154 -10.32 -8.60 13.83
C LEU A 154 -11.79 -9.07 13.90
N VAL A 155 -12.04 -10.39 13.91
CA VAL A 155 -13.38 -10.96 13.73
C VAL A 155 -13.68 -11.93 14.87
N PRO A 156 -14.49 -11.53 15.88
CA PRO A 156 -14.81 -12.39 17.01
C PRO A 156 -15.82 -13.47 16.61
N GLU A 157 -15.93 -14.51 17.44
CA GLU A 157 -16.96 -15.55 17.31
C GLU A 157 -18.35 -14.95 17.53
N LYS A 158 -19.13 -14.85 16.45
CA LYS A 158 -20.51 -14.32 16.46
C LYS A 158 -21.21 -14.55 15.12
N THR A 159 -22.53 -14.40 15.13
CA THR A 159 -23.31 -14.24 13.90
C THR A 159 -23.34 -12.76 13.49
N VAL A 160 -23.05 -12.47 12.21
CA VAL A 160 -23.10 -11.13 11.61
C VAL A 160 -23.77 -11.17 10.24
N ARG A 161 -24.15 -10.02 9.69
CA ARG A 161 -24.55 -9.96 8.27
C ARG A 161 -23.33 -10.10 7.38
N CYS A 162 -23.44 -10.86 6.29
CA CYS A 162 -22.36 -11.06 5.33
C CYS A 162 -21.80 -9.72 4.81
N TYR A 163 -22.68 -8.77 4.45
CA TYR A 163 -22.28 -7.41 4.05
C TYR A 163 -21.43 -6.68 5.11
N GLU A 164 -21.75 -6.82 6.40
CA GLU A 164 -20.98 -6.18 7.48
C GLU A 164 -19.59 -6.81 7.61
N LEU A 165 -19.49 -8.14 7.53
CA LEU A 165 -18.21 -8.84 7.51
C LEU A 165 -17.35 -8.39 6.33
N LEU A 166 -17.92 -8.32 5.11
CA LEU A 166 -17.23 -7.84 3.92
C LEU A 166 -16.75 -6.39 4.08
N ARG A 167 -17.53 -5.52 4.73
CA ARG A 167 -17.10 -4.15 5.06
C ARG A 167 -15.93 -4.13 6.02
N ILE A 168 -15.98 -4.91 7.09
CA ILE A 168 -14.88 -5.02 8.07
C ILE A 168 -13.60 -5.45 7.34
N LEU A 169 -13.67 -6.48 6.50
CA LEU A 169 -12.52 -6.93 5.70
C LEU A 169 -12.02 -5.83 4.75
N SER A 170 -12.91 -5.11 4.06
CA SER A 170 -12.50 -4.05 3.12
C SER A 170 -11.78 -2.86 3.76
N VAL A 171 -11.97 -2.65 5.06
CA VAL A 171 -11.40 -1.51 5.80
C VAL A 171 -10.14 -1.91 6.56
N ASN A 172 -10.11 -3.13 7.10
CA ASN A 172 -9.08 -3.51 8.07
C ASN A 172 -7.99 -4.43 7.49
N LEU A 173 -8.17 -4.96 6.28
CA LEU A 173 -7.11 -5.76 5.66
C LEU A 173 -5.95 -4.87 5.21
N PRO A 174 -4.71 -5.33 5.37
CA PRO A 174 -3.52 -4.58 4.97
C PRO A 174 -3.26 -4.56 3.45
N TYR A 175 -4.18 -5.12 2.69
CA TYR A 175 -4.19 -5.13 1.24
C TYR A 175 -5.61 -4.87 0.74
N THR A 176 -5.73 -4.58 -0.54
CA THR A 176 -7.02 -4.25 -1.13
C THR A 176 -7.95 -5.46 -1.10
N PHE A 177 -9.11 -5.30 -0.46
CA PHE A 177 -10.25 -6.20 -0.57
C PHE A 177 -11.43 -5.46 -1.18
N ARG A 178 -11.86 -5.87 -2.37
CA ARG A 178 -13.03 -5.29 -3.04
C ARG A 178 -14.15 -6.31 -3.15
N PHE A 179 -15.36 -5.83 -2.98
CA PHE A 179 -16.55 -6.64 -3.20
C PHE A 179 -17.68 -5.82 -3.84
N GLU A 180 -18.63 -6.51 -4.46
CA GLU A 180 -19.76 -5.90 -5.16
C GLU A 180 -20.84 -5.42 -4.16
N LYS A 181 -21.06 -4.11 -4.05
CA LYS A 181 -21.86 -3.52 -2.95
C LYS A 181 -23.33 -3.21 -3.28
N LYS A 182 -23.64 -2.82 -4.52
CA LYS A 182 -24.89 -2.11 -4.84
C LYS A 182 -25.94 -2.96 -5.56
N GLU A 183 -25.50 -3.82 -6.48
CA GLU A 183 -26.42 -4.50 -7.38
C GLU A 183 -27.04 -5.77 -6.77
N TYR A 184 -26.38 -6.36 -5.77
CA TYR A 184 -26.73 -7.67 -5.21
C TYR A 184 -26.77 -7.64 -3.67
N GLN A 185 -27.17 -6.50 -3.09
CA GLN A 185 -27.15 -6.31 -1.64
C GLN A 185 -28.05 -7.32 -0.90
N GLU A 186 -29.18 -7.71 -1.48
CA GLU A 186 -30.08 -8.72 -0.91
C GLU A 186 -29.40 -10.08 -0.76
N GLU A 187 -28.62 -10.52 -1.75
CA GLU A 187 -27.86 -11.77 -1.68
C GLU A 187 -26.74 -11.71 -0.61
N LEU A 188 -26.28 -10.50 -0.26
CA LEU A 188 -25.27 -10.25 0.79
C LEU A 188 -25.88 -9.95 2.17
N ASP A 189 -27.19 -9.85 2.32
CA ASP A 189 -27.86 -9.56 3.60
C ASP A 189 -28.26 -10.83 4.37
N ILE A 190 -27.42 -11.85 4.27
CA ILE A 190 -27.62 -13.15 4.93
C ILE A 190 -26.81 -13.24 6.23
N PRO A 191 -27.30 -13.98 7.25
CA PRO A 191 -26.53 -14.24 8.45
C PRO A 191 -25.37 -15.20 8.16
N ILE A 192 -24.18 -14.88 8.65
CA ILE A 192 -22.99 -15.72 8.64
C ILE A 192 -22.55 -15.93 10.08
N THR A 193 -22.38 -17.18 10.48
CA THR A 193 -21.88 -17.54 11.82
C THR A 193 -20.39 -17.81 11.75
N ILE A 194 -19.61 -16.95 12.40
CA ILE A 194 -18.16 -17.10 12.56
C ILE A 194 -17.94 -18.10 13.71
N PRO A 195 -17.38 -19.29 13.45
CA PRO A 195 -17.31 -20.38 14.43
C PRO A 195 -16.25 -20.23 15.53
N HIS A 196 -15.22 -19.41 15.32
CA HIS A 196 -14.17 -19.12 16.30
C HIS A 196 -13.42 -17.84 15.90
N GLU A 197 -12.69 -17.26 16.84
CA GLU A 197 -11.79 -16.12 16.59
C GLU A 197 -10.54 -16.54 15.79
N ASN A 198 -9.78 -15.57 15.27
CA ASN A 198 -8.51 -15.81 14.57
C ASN A 198 -8.62 -16.62 13.26
N MET A 199 -9.79 -16.65 12.62
CA MET A 199 -9.93 -17.18 11.27
C MET A 199 -9.05 -16.41 10.28
N THR A 200 -8.53 -17.11 9.28
CA THR A 200 -7.79 -16.49 8.18
C THR A 200 -8.74 -15.85 7.16
N VAL A 201 -8.22 -15.02 6.24
CA VAL A 201 -9.05 -14.53 5.13
C VAL A 201 -9.52 -15.69 4.26
N ARG A 202 -8.71 -16.73 4.08
CA ARG A 202 -9.14 -17.94 3.35
C ARG A 202 -10.37 -18.57 3.99
N ASP A 203 -10.34 -18.80 5.30
CA ASP A 203 -11.44 -19.46 6.01
C ASP A 203 -12.72 -18.62 5.95
N LEU A 204 -12.60 -17.30 6.11
CA LEU A 204 -13.72 -16.38 5.99
C LEU A 204 -14.31 -16.37 4.58
N LEU A 205 -13.49 -16.41 3.53
CA LEU A 205 -13.97 -16.48 2.14
C LEU A 205 -14.72 -17.79 1.86
N LEU A 206 -14.21 -18.93 2.34
CA LEU A 206 -14.88 -20.22 2.22
C LEU A 206 -16.23 -20.21 2.95
N LEU A 207 -16.26 -19.67 4.17
CA LEU A 207 -17.47 -19.53 4.96
C LEU A 207 -18.50 -18.63 4.26
N ILE A 208 -18.08 -17.48 3.75
CA ILE A 208 -18.94 -16.54 3.02
C ILE A 208 -19.53 -17.21 1.78
N LEU A 209 -18.68 -17.78 0.91
CA LEU A 209 -19.13 -18.33 -0.37
C LEU A 209 -20.06 -19.53 -0.19
N LYS A 210 -19.83 -20.38 0.82
CA LYS A 210 -20.73 -21.50 1.15
C LYS A 210 -22.17 -21.07 1.46
N ASN A 211 -22.38 -19.83 1.91
CA ASN A 211 -23.70 -19.31 2.26
C ASN A 211 -24.30 -18.43 1.15
N LEU A 212 -23.52 -18.04 0.13
CA LEU A 212 -24.01 -17.26 -1.00
C LEU A 212 -24.69 -18.17 -2.05
N PRO A 213 -25.54 -17.61 -2.93
CA PRO A 213 -26.19 -18.38 -3.99
C PRO A 213 -25.21 -19.19 -4.84
N GLU A 214 -25.45 -20.49 -4.97
CA GLU A 214 -24.58 -21.44 -5.68
C GLU A 214 -24.32 -21.01 -7.12
N GLY A 215 -23.06 -21.10 -7.56
CA GLY A 215 -22.63 -20.84 -8.95
C GLY A 215 -22.73 -19.38 -9.40
N LYS A 216 -22.96 -18.43 -8.49
CA LYS A 216 -23.13 -17.00 -8.83
C LYS A 216 -22.01 -16.10 -8.34
N TRP A 217 -21.32 -16.47 -7.26
CA TRP A 217 -20.31 -15.65 -6.63
C TRP A 217 -18.94 -16.28 -6.73
N GLN A 218 -17.93 -15.42 -6.84
CA GLN A 218 -16.54 -15.82 -6.92
C GLN A 218 -15.67 -14.89 -6.09
N ALA A 219 -14.88 -15.47 -5.18
CA ALA A 219 -13.71 -14.81 -4.61
C ALA A 219 -12.48 -15.18 -5.44
N THR A 220 -11.71 -14.17 -5.83
CA THR A 220 -10.43 -14.35 -6.53
C THR A 220 -9.33 -13.69 -5.72
N VAL A 221 -8.33 -14.48 -5.36
CA VAL A 221 -7.11 -14.00 -4.70
C VAL A 221 -6.11 -13.71 -5.80
N LEU A 222 -5.82 -12.45 -6.04
CA LEU A 222 -4.75 -11.99 -6.95
C LEU A 222 -3.46 -11.80 -6.13
N LEU A 223 -2.34 -11.50 -6.79
CA LEU A 223 -1.06 -11.33 -6.10
C LEU A 223 -1.06 -10.14 -5.12
N GLY A 224 -1.73 -9.03 -5.43
CA GLY A 224 -1.73 -7.81 -4.59
C GLY A 224 -3.06 -7.47 -3.91
N ARG A 225 -4.13 -8.25 -4.17
CA ARG A 225 -5.49 -7.92 -3.74
C ARG A 225 -6.41 -9.12 -3.77
N VAL A 226 -7.54 -9.02 -3.08
CA VAL A 226 -8.64 -9.97 -3.15
C VAL A 226 -9.88 -9.27 -3.70
N ILE A 227 -10.61 -9.95 -4.58
CA ILE A 227 -11.89 -9.50 -5.12
C ILE A 227 -12.97 -10.54 -4.85
N LEU A 228 -14.19 -10.08 -4.55
CA LEU A 228 -15.39 -10.90 -4.41
C LEU A 228 -16.51 -10.29 -5.26
N TYR A 229 -16.83 -10.93 -6.38
CA TYR A 229 -17.80 -10.42 -7.35
C TYR A 229 -18.84 -11.48 -7.68
N ARG A 230 -20.02 -11.04 -8.10
CA ARG A 230 -21.08 -11.92 -8.58
C ARG A 230 -20.88 -12.23 -10.06
N GLU A 231 -19.84 -13.01 -10.34
CA GLU A 231 -19.48 -13.44 -11.68
C GLU A 231 -18.72 -14.76 -11.61
N ILE A 232 -18.64 -15.46 -12.75
CA ILE A 232 -17.83 -16.66 -12.92
C ILE A 232 -16.82 -16.37 -14.02
N LYS A 233 -15.57 -16.10 -13.62
CA LYS A 233 -14.53 -15.66 -14.53
C LYS A 233 -13.20 -16.31 -14.21
N ASN A 234 -12.48 -16.78 -15.22
CA ASN A 234 -11.10 -17.21 -15.03
C ASN A 234 -10.16 -16.01 -15.12
N TYR A 235 -9.58 -15.60 -14.00
CA TYR A 235 -8.59 -14.51 -13.97
C TYR A 235 -7.20 -15.06 -14.27
N PRO A 236 -6.43 -14.50 -15.21
CA PRO A 236 -5.18 -15.11 -15.66
C PRO A 236 -4.08 -15.15 -14.58
N PHE A 237 -4.08 -14.20 -13.64
CA PHE A 237 -3.04 -14.05 -12.61
C PHE A 237 -3.56 -14.31 -11.19
N HIS A 238 -4.48 -15.27 -11.05
CA HIS A 238 -4.99 -15.68 -9.75
C HIS A 238 -4.02 -16.59 -9.00
N GLN A 239 -3.98 -16.47 -7.68
CA GLN A 239 -3.40 -17.46 -6.77
C GLN A 239 -4.44 -18.52 -6.39
N LEU A 240 -5.70 -18.11 -6.27
CA LEU A 240 -6.81 -18.95 -5.86
C LEU A 240 -8.12 -18.38 -6.40
N ILE A 241 -9.01 -19.26 -6.83
CA ILE A 241 -10.41 -18.96 -7.11
C ILE A 241 -11.27 -19.86 -6.22
N ILE A 242 -12.21 -19.26 -5.50
CA ILE A 242 -13.24 -19.94 -4.70
C ILE A 242 -14.59 -19.50 -5.27
N ARG A 243 -15.52 -20.45 -5.46
CA ARG A 243 -16.87 -20.18 -5.97
C ARG A 243 -17.91 -20.64 -4.96
N SER A 244 -19.05 -19.97 -4.95
CA SER A 244 -20.24 -20.43 -4.23
C SER A 244 -20.89 -21.62 -4.88
#